data_AF-A0A920UMC8-F1
#
_entry.id   AF-A0A920UMC8-F1
#
_cell.length_a   1.000
_cell.length_b   1.000
_cell.length_c   1.000
_cell.angle_alpha   90.00
_cell.angle_beta   90.00
_cell.angle_gamma   90.00
#
_symmetry.space_group_name_H-M   'P 1'
#
loop_
_entity.id
_entity.type
_entity.pdbx_description
1 polymer ?
#
loop_
_entity_poly.entity_id
_entity_poly.type
_entity_poly.pdbx_seq_one_letter_code
_entity_poly.pdbx_strand_id
1 'polypeptide(L)'
;MNLNWFDPITMLGVLSAGGGDSSKIVITLLIQIAVIIAAAKFAGEITARFLKLPTVLAELGIGVLIGPFALGALPIPGFGPLFPLKLVNGIPAAIPVSSELFAIAQIGSVILLFAIGLETNLRQFLKYAGPATAVALGGVVLPFALGSGATVLFGFADGFFSSEALFMGALMTATSVGLPHEC
;
A
#
# COMPACT_ATOMS: atom_id res chain seq x y z
N MET A 1 42.21 -16.29 7.76
CA MET A 1 42.10 -14.82 7.84
C MET A 1 43.31 -14.21 7.17
N ASN A 2 43.23 -13.94 5.87
CA ASN A 2 44.16 -13.06 5.16
C ASN A 2 43.27 -12.09 4.39
N LEU A 3 43.20 -10.85 4.88
CA LEU A 3 42.26 -9.82 4.44
C LEU A 3 42.99 -8.90 3.45
N ASN A 4 43.05 -9.31 2.19
CA ASN A 4 43.72 -8.57 1.12
C ASN A 4 42.82 -7.46 0.55
N TRP A 5 42.41 -6.51 1.40
CA TRP A 5 41.58 -5.35 1.01
C TRP A 5 42.25 -4.38 0.01
N PHE A 6 43.52 -4.62 -0.35
CA PHE A 6 44.32 -3.72 -1.19
C PHE A 6 44.65 -4.28 -2.59
N ASP A 7 44.03 -5.38 -3.02
CA ASP A 7 44.26 -5.86 -4.38
C ASP A 7 43.56 -4.92 -5.39
N PRO A 8 44.27 -4.31 -6.37
CA PRO A 8 43.67 -3.36 -7.30
C PRO A 8 42.54 -3.95 -8.14
N ILE A 9 42.57 -5.27 -8.36
CA ILE A 9 41.60 -6.01 -9.17
C ILE A 9 40.30 -6.27 -8.38
N THR A 10 40.37 -6.55 -7.08
CA THR A 10 39.18 -6.68 -6.23
C THR A 10 38.57 -5.31 -5.94
N MET A 11 39.38 -4.27 -5.77
CA MET A 11 38.94 -2.86 -5.70
C MET A 11 38.28 -2.40 -7.01
N LEU A 12 38.76 -2.80 -8.19
CA LEU A 12 38.10 -2.53 -9.47
C LEU A 12 36.80 -3.32 -9.62
N GLY A 13 36.72 -4.55 -9.09
CA GLY A 13 35.47 -5.32 -8.98
C GLY A 13 34.45 -4.69 -8.04
N VAL A 14 34.88 -4.12 -6.91
CA VAL A 14 34.04 -3.38 -5.96
C VAL A 14 33.64 -2.01 -6.51
N LEU A 15 34.53 -1.28 -7.20
CA LEU A 15 34.19 -0.03 -7.89
C LEU A 15 33.24 -0.27 -9.08
N SER A 16 33.43 -1.34 -9.83
CA SER A 16 32.55 -1.74 -10.93
C SER A 16 31.20 -2.26 -10.44
N ALA A 17 31.13 -2.85 -9.24
CA ALA A 17 29.87 -3.20 -8.56
C ALA A 17 29.17 -1.96 -7.99
N GLY A 18 29.92 -0.95 -7.52
CA GLY A 18 29.38 0.26 -6.91
C GLY A 18 28.73 1.27 -7.86
N GLY A 19 29.12 1.28 -9.15
CA GLY A 19 28.65 2.28 -10.12
C GLY A 19 27.41 1.89 -10.93
N GLY A 20 27.16 0.59 -11.15
CA GLY A 20 26.09 0.11 -12.03
C GLY A 20 24.77 -0.23 -11.32
N ASP A 21 24.84 -0.67 -10.06
CA ASP A 21 23.66 -1.14 -9.33
C ASP A 21 22.79 0.00 -8.80
N SER A 22 23.42 1.08 -8.33
CA SER A 22 22.72 2.30 -7.88
C SER A 22 21.92 2.93 -9.02
N SER A 23 22.49 3.03 -10.23
CA SER A 23 21.79 3.59 -11.39
C SER A 23 20.62 2.71 -11.84
N LYS A 24 20.77 1.37 -11.81
CA LYS A 24 19.69 0.44 -12.13
C LYS A 24 18.53 0.54 -11.13
N ILE A 25 18.84 0.68 -9.84
CA ILE A 25 17.82 0.88 -8.80
C ILE A 25 17.04 2.17 -9.06
N VAL A 26 17.73 3.29 -9.28
CA VAL A 26 17.07 4.58 -9.54
C VAL A 26 16.23 4.53 -10.81
N ILE A 27 16.74 3.97 -11.90
CA ILE A 27 15.99 3.82 -13.17
C ILE A 27 14.73 2.96 -12.96
N THR A 28 14.85 1.85 -12.22
CA THR A 28 13.71 0.96 -11.93
C THR A 28 12.66 1.67 -11.08
N LEU A 29 13.06 2.46 -10.09
CA LEU A 29 12.13 3.24 -9.26
C LEU A 29 11.40 4.32 -10.06
N LEU A 30 12.11 5.04 -10.94
CA LEU A 30 11.49 6.04 -11.79
C LEU A 30 10.47 5.40 -12.74
N ILE A 31 10.78 4.23 -13.31
CA ILE A 31 9.84 3.48 -14.14
C ILE A 31 8.65 3.01 -13.32
N GLN A 32 8.85 2.46 -12.12
CA GLN A 32 7.76 2.01 -11.24
C GLN A 32 6.81 3.16 -10.90
N ILE A 33 7.33 4.31 -10.45
CA ILE A 33 6.54 5.50 -10.13
C ILE A 33 5.83 6.03 -11.38
N ALA A 34 6.53 6.12 -12.51
CA ALA A 34 5.93 6.57 -13.76
C ALA A 34 4.76 5.69 -14.20
N VAL A 35 4.91 4.37 -14.12
CA VAL A 35 3.85 3.40 -14.46
C VAL A 35 2.69 3.50 -13.48
N ILE A 36 2.95 3.57 -12.17
CA ILE A 36 1.89 3.72 -11.16
C ILE A 36 1.10 5.02 -11.39
N ILE A 37 1.78 6.16 -11.55
CA ILE A 37 1.11 7.45 -11.75
C ILE A 37 0.36 7.48 -13.08
N ALA A 38 0.97 7.02 -14.17
CA ALA A 38 0.32 6.99 -15.48
C ALA A 38 -0.94 6.12 -15.45
N ALA A 39 -0.86 4.93 -14.87
CA ALA A 39 -1.98 4.03 -14.76
C ALA A 39 -3.08 4.54 -13.83
N ALA A 40 -2.71 5.10 -12.67
CA ALA A 40 -3.66 5.71 -11.74
C ALA A 40 -4.45 6.85 -12.41
N LYS A 41 -3.77 7.78 -13.07
CA LYS A 41 -4.43 8.90 -13.76
C LYS A 41 -5.30 8.43 -14.92
N PHE A 42 -4.84 7.45 -15.70
CA PHE A 42 -5.61 6.93 -16.83
C PHE A 42 -6.86 6.19 -16.35
N ALA A 43 -6.73 5.35 -15.32
CA ALA A 43 -7.86 4.62 -14.74
C ALA A 43 -8.86 5.56 -14.07
N GLY A 44 -8.39 6.58 -13.34
CA GLY A 44 -9.22 7.61 -12.72
C GLY A 44 -10.07 8.36 -13.73
N GLU A 45 -9.46 8.87 -14.80
CA GLU A 45 -10.15 9.62 -15.86
C GLU A 45 -11.19 8.74 -16.60
N ILE A 46 -10.82 7.50 -16.95
CA ILE A 46 -11.74 6.57 -17.63
C ILE A 46 -12.93 6.25 -16.75
N THR A 47 -12.69 5.96 -15.47
CA THR A 47 -13.76 5.57 -14.55
C THR A 47 -14.68 6.74 -14.25
N ALA A 48 -14.14 7.94 -14.07
CA ALA A 48 -14.92 9.16 -13.90
C ALA A 48 -15.81 9.42 -15.12
N ARG A 49 -15.28 9.24 -16.33
CA ARG A 49 -16.02 9.54 -17.57
C ARG A 49 -17.03 8.48 -17.98
N PHE A 50 -16.74 7.19 -17.72
CA PHE A 50 -17.54 6.08 -18.24
C PHE A 50 -18.43 5.43 -17.17
N LEU A 51 -17.95 5.34 -15.93
CA LEU A 51 -18.59 4.55 -14.86
C LEU A 51 -19.22 5.40 -13.75
N LYS A 52 -18.94 6.71 -13.69
CA LYS A 52 -19.45 7.64 -12.64
C LYS A 52 -19.17 7.13 -11.22
N LEU A 53 -18.05 6.43 -11.03
CA LEU A 53 -17.58 6.02 -9.71
C LEU A 53 -16.54 7.02 -9.19
N PRO A 54 -16.35 7.14 -7.86
CA PRO A 54 -15.32 8.00 -7.28
C PRO A 54 -13.92 7.64 -7.81
N THR A 55 -13.13 8.66 -8.13
CA THR A 55 -11.80 8.50 -8.74
C THR A 55 -10.87 7.62 -7.89
N VAL A 56 -10.93 7.78 -6.57
CA VAL A 56 -10.11 7.02 -5.61
C VAL A 56 -10.32 5.51 -5.72
N LEU A 57 -11.54 5.05 -6.01
CA LEU A 57 -11.82 3.62 -6.15
C LEU A 57 -11.08 3.03 -7.36
N ALA A 58 -11.00 3.79 -8.46
CA ALA A 58 -10.28 3.38 -9.65
C ALA A 58 -8.77 3.36 -9.41
N GLU A 59 -8.22 4.35 -8.70
CA GLU A 59 -6.81 4.44 -8.36
C GLU A 59 -6.37 3.28 -7.44
N LEU A 60 -7.17 2.94 -6.43
CA LEU A 60 -6.92 1.78 -5.59
C LEU A 60 -7.04 0.47 -6.38
N GLY A 61 -8.09 0.35 -7.20
CA GLY A 61 -8.32 -0.84 -8.04
C GLY A 61 -7.17 -1.10 -9.01
N ILE A 62 -6.71 -0.08 -9.73
CA ILE A 62 -5.58 -0.21 -10.66
C ILE A 62 -4.27 -0.47 -9.92
N GLY A 63 -4.09 0.11 -8.73
CA GLY A 63 -2.93 -0.17 -7.87
C GLY A 63 -2.86 -1.63 -7.42
N VAL A 64 -3.99 -2.20 -7.00
CA VAL A 64 -4.09 -3.64 -6.67
C VAL A 64 -3.84 -4.50 -7.90
N LEU A 65 -4.35 -4.10 -9.07
CA LEU A 65 -4.23 -4.84 -10.32
C LEU A 65 -2.81 -4.80 -10.92
N ILE A 66 -2.09 -3.69 -10.79
CA ILE A 66 -0.69 -3.54 -11.23
C ILE A 66 0.30 -4.04 -10.17
N GLY A 67 -0.15 -4.20 -8.93
CA GLY A 67 0.69 -4.63 -7.82
C GLY A 67 1.39 -5.97 -8.04
N PRO A 68 2.39 -6.29 -7.20
CA PRO A 68 3.18 -7.51 -7.29
C PRO A 68 2.35 -8.80 -7.16
N PHE A 69 1.14 -8.74 -6.59
CA PHE A 69 0.26 -9.91 -6.44
C PHE A 69 -0.68 -10.15 -7.63
N ALA A 70 -0.69 -9.25 -8.62
CA ALA A 70 -1.53 -9.36 -9.81
C ALA A 70 -0.65 -9.30 -11.08
N LEU A 71 -0.80 -8.28 -11.95
CA LEU A 71 -0.04 -8.19 -13.22
C LEU A 71 1.43 -7.78 -13.03
N GLY A 72 1.80 -7.15 -11.91
CA GLY A 72 3.15 -6.62 -11.68
C GLY A 72 4.24 -7.69 -11.52
N ALA A 73 3.85 -8.91 -11.15
CA ALA A 73 4.76 -10.05 -11.06
C ALA A 73 5.03 -10.74 -12.40
N LEU A 74 4.23 -10.47 -13.44
CA LEU A 74 4.41 -11.13 -14.72
C LEU A 74 5.68 -10.64 -15.42
N PRO A 75 6.57 -11.55 -15.85
CA PRO A 75 7.77 -11.16 -16.59
C PRO A 75 7.38 -10.71 -17.99
N ILE A 76 7.57 -9.42 -18.29
CA ILE A 76 7.43 -8.92 -19.66
C ILE A 76 8.65 -9.34 -20.50
N PRO A 77 8.45 -9.87 -21.72
CA PRO A 77 9.54 -10.30 -22.59
C PRO A 77 10.44 -9.10 -22.94
N GLY A 78 11.64 -9.06 -22.36
CA GLY A 78 12.67 -8.03 -22.59
C GLY A 78 13.00 -7.12 -21.38
N PHE A 79 12.11 -6.97 -20.39
CA PHE A 79 12.31 -6.03 -19.27
C PHE A 79 12.22 -6.64 -17.86
N GLY A 80 11.94 -7.95 -17.73
CA GLY A 80 11.77 -8.60 -16.43
C GLY A 80 10.50 -8.14 -15.70
N PRO A 81 10.21 -8.65 -14.49
CA PRO A 81 9.03 -8.25 -13.72
C PRO A 81 9.13 -6.78 -13.27
N LEU A 82 8.05 -6.00 -13.45
CA LEU A 82 7.96 -4.61 -13.00
C LEU A 82 8.02 -4.50 -11.47
N PHE A 83 7.40 -5.46 -10.77
CA PHE A 83 7.43 -5.59 -9.32
C PHE A 83 7.86 -7.01 -8.94
N PRO A 84 9.16 -7.26 -8.73
CA PRO A 84 9.65 -8.59 -8.41
C PRO A 84 9.17 -9.02 -7.02
N LEU A 85 8.48 -10.16 -6.95
CA LEU A 85 8.18 -10.82 -5.69
C LEU A 85 9.48 -11.33 -5.08
N LYS A 86 9.98 -10.63 -4.06
CA LYS A 86 11.15 -11.08 -3.29
C LYS A 86 10.74 -12.27 -2.44
N LEU A 87 11.18 -13.46 -2.83
CA LEU A 87 11.05 -14.68 -2.03
C LEU A 87 12.31 -14.84 -1.19
N VAL A 88 12.16 -14.82 0.14
CA VAL A 88 13.26 -15.10 1.08
C VAL A 88 13.02 -16.51 1.63
N ASN A 89 13.90 -17.45 1.30
CA ASN A 89 13.78 -18.86 1.71
C ASN A 89 12.45 -19.53 1.33
N GLY A 90 11.88 -19.19 0.16
CA GLY A 90 10.60 -19.75 -0.30
C GLY A 90 9.35 -19.15 0.35
N ILE A 91 9.52 -18.18 1.26
CA ILE A 91 8.44 -17.42 1.89
C ILE A 91 8.33 -16.06 1.19
N PRO A 92 7.13 -15.59 0.83
CA PRO A 92 6.94 -14.22 0.37
C PRO A 92 7.51 -13.23 1.39
N ALA A 93 8.41 -12.35 0.97
CA ALA A 93 8.90 -11.31 1.85
C ALA A 93 7.71 -10.50 2.39
N ALA A 94 7.78 -10.13 3.68
CA ALA A 94 6.75 -9.31 4.32
C ALA A 94 6.52 -7.97 3.59
N ILE A 95 7.49 -7.52 2.79
CA ILE A 95 7.41 -6.31 1.98
C ILE A 95 7.60 -6.72 0.50
N PRO A 96 6.53 -6.81 -0.31
CA PRO A 96 6.58 -7.26 -1.70
C PRO A 96 6.94 -6.15 -2.71
N VAL A 97 7.37 -4.97 -2.22
CA VAL A 97 7.71 -3.78 -3.02
C VAL A 97 9.12 -3.27 -2.70
N SER A 98 9.67 -2.40 -3.55
CA SER A 98 10.97 -1.75 -3.32
C SER A 98 10.92 -0.87 -2.06
N SER A 99 11.99 -0.89 -1.26
CA SER A 99 12.04 -0.18 0.03
C SER A 99 11.89 1.32 -0.15
N GLU A 100 12.37 1.84 -1.27
CA GLU A 100 12.31 3.24 -1.65
C GLU A 100 10.87 3.65 -2.00
N LEU A 101 10.14 2.81 -2.75
CA LEU A 101 8.72 3.04 -3.04
C LEU A 101 7.87 2.97 -1.77
N PHE A 102 8.17 2.02 -0.87
CA PHE A 102 7.51 1.92 0.43
C PHE A 102 7.72 3.19 1.27
N ALA A 103 8.93 3.73 1.30
CA ALA A 103 9.22 4.97 2.03
C ALA A 103 8.44 6.17 1.45
N ILE A 104 8.38 6.29 0.12
CA ILE A 104 7.60 7.34 -0.55
C ILE A 104 6.10 7.20 -0.27
N ALA A 105 5.56 5.98 -0.34
CA ALA A 105 4.16 5.71 -0.04
C ALA A 105 3.80 6.04 1.42
N GLN A 106 4.69 5.71 2.37
CA GLN A 106 4.51 6.03 3.77
C GLN A 106 4.45 7.54 4.01
N ILE A 107 5.38 8.30 3.41
CA ILE A 107 5.38 9.76 3.50
C ILE A 107 4.13 10.35 2.84
N GLY A 108 3.73 9.83 1.68
CA GLY A 108 2.50 10.25 0.99
C GLY A 108 1.24 10.03 1.82
N SER A 109 1.12 8.88 2.47
CA SER A 109 -0.01 8.57 3.38
C SER A 109 -0.06 9.52 4.57
N VAL A 110 1.10 9.81 5.20
CA VAL A 110 1.17 10.77 6.31
C VAL A 110 0.77 12.17 5.87
N ILE A 111 1.26 12.64 4.71
CA ILE A 111 0.90 13.96 4.16
C ILE A 111 -0.60 14.01 3.84
N LEU A 112 -1.17 12.95 3.24
CA LEU A 112 -2.59 12.87 2.91
C LEU A 112 -3.47 12.94 4.17
N LEU A 113 -3.19 12.11 5.17
CA LEU A 113 -3.94 12.10 6.43
C LEU A 113 -3.79 13.43 7.19
N PHE A 114 -2.62 14.05 7.12
CA PHE A 114 -2.39 15.38 7.69
C PHE A 114 -3.20 16.46 6.98
N ALA A 115 -3.25 16.46 5.64
CA ALA A 115 -4.05 17.39 4.85
C ALA A 115 -5.54 17.26 5.17
N ILE A 116 -6.07 16.03 5.22
CA ILE A 116 -7.46 15.76 5.64
C ILE A 116 -7.72 16.30 7.06
N GLY A 117 -6.75 16.14 7.96
CA GLY A 117 -6.82 16.69 9.31
C GLY A 117 -6.86 18.22 9.37
N LEU A 118 -6.08 18.91 8.51
CA LEU A 118 -6.04 20.37 8.43
C LEU A 118 -7.31 20.98 7.81
N GLU A 119 -7.95 20.28 6.87
CA GLU A 119 -9.20 20.71 6.24
C GLU A 119 -10.42 20.51 7.18
N THR A 120 -10.28 19.65 8.18
CA THR A 120 -11.38 19.35 9.11
C THR A 120 -11.61 20.49 10.11
N ASN A 121 -12.86 20.99 10.18
CA ASN A 121 -13.24 22.05 11.12
C ASN A 121 -13.33 21.53 12.56
N LEU A 122 -12.24 21.68 13.32
CA LEU A 122 -12.14 21.20 14.70
C LEU A 122 -13.20 21.82 15.64
N ARG A 123 -13.58 23.09 15.45
CA ARG A 123 -14.55 23.77 16.32
C ARG A 123 -15.95 23.17 16.16
N GLN A 124 -16.35 22.85 14.94
CA GLN A 124 -17.62 22.18 14.68
C GLN A 124 -17.59 20.73 15.18
N PHE A 125 -16.48 20.03 14.99
CA PHE A 125 -16.30 18.67 15.52
C PHE A 125 -16.46 18.63 17.05
N LEU A 126 -15.79 19.53 17.78
CA LEU A 126 -15.89 19.62 19.24
C LEU A 126 -17.30 19.99 19.72
N LYS A 127 -18.04 20.81 18.96
CA LYS A 127 -19.44 21.16 19.28
C LYS A 127 -20.38 19.94 19.24
N TYR A 128 -20.11 18.96 18.38
CA TYR A 128 -20.92 17.75 18.22
C TYR A 128 -20.23 16.48 18.75
N ALA A 129 -19.19 16.64 19.58
CA ALA A 129 -18.35 15.53 20.04
C ALA A 129 -19.13 14.44 20.80
N GLY A 130 -20.16 14.79 21.57
CA GLY A 130 -20.95 13.82 22.33
C GLY A 130 -21.64 12.78 21.42
N PRO A 131 -22.59 13.19 20.57
CA PRO A 131 -23.22 12.29 19.60
C PRO A 131 -22.21 11.63 18.65
N ALA A 132 -21.19 12.38 18.20
CA ALA A 132 -20.17 11.86 17.30
C ALA A 132 -19.36 10.71 17.93
N THR A 133 -19.04 10.79 19.22
CA THR A 133 -18.28 9.73 19.92
C THR A 133 -19.12 8.46 20.06
N ALA A 134 -20.42 8.57 20.38
CA ALA A 134 -21.30 7.40 20.45
C ALA A 134 -21.41 6.70 19.08
N VAL A 135 -21.56 7.48 18.00
CA VAL A 135 -21.61 6.95 16.64
C VAL A 135 -20.26 6.36 16.20
N ALA A 136 -19.13 7.00 16.56
CA ALA A 136 -17.81 6.49 16.26
C ALA A 136 -17.51 5.17 16.98
N LEU A 137 -17.80 5.07 18.28
CA LEU A 137 -17.63 3.83 19.04
C LEU A 137 -18.55 2.73 18.51
N GLY A 138 -19.82 3.05 18.22
CA GLY A 138 -20.75 2.10 17.60
C GLY A 138 -20.24 1.63 16.24
N GLY A 139 -19.77 2.56 15.39
CA GLY A 139 -19.20 2.30 14.08
C GLY A 139 -17.85 1.58 14.11
N VAL A 140 -17.17 1.51 15.25
CA VAL A 140 -15.96 0.69 15.43
C VAL A 140 -16.31 -0.69 15.95
N VAL A 141 -17.05 -0.75 17.07
CA VAL A 141 -17.36 -1.99 17.80
C VAL A 141 -18.25 -2.91 16.97
N LEU A 142 -19.24 -2.36 16.28
CA LEU A 142 -20.21 -3.16 15.51
C LEU A 142 -19.57 -3.87 14.31
N PRO A 143 -18.89 -3.20 13.36
CA PRO A 143 -18.22 -3.90 12.26
C PRO A 143 -17.04 -4.74 12.72
N PHE A 144 -16.35 -4.38 13.81
CA PHE A 144 -15.30 -5.23 14.38
C PHE A 144 -15.87 -6.57 14.86
N ALA A 145 -16.94 -6.52 15.65
CA ALA A 145 -17.58 -7.71 16.19
C ALA A 145 -18.24 -8.56 15.10
N LEU A 146 -18.86 -7.93 14.10
CA LEU A 146 -19.41 -8.63 12.95
C LEU A 146 -18.31 -9.26 12.09
N GLY A 147 -17.19 -8.57 11.83
CA GLY A 147 -16.09 -9.11 11.03
C GLY A 147 -15.39 -10.28 11.70
N SER A 148 -15.06 -10.14 12.99
CA SER A 148 -14.47 -11.24 13.78
C SER A 148 -15.46 -12.41 13.94
N GLY A 149 -16.72 -12.11 14.27
CA GLY A 149 -17.78 -13.11 14.44
C GLY A 149 -18.10 -13.88 13.15
N ALA A 150 -18.18 -13.19 12.01
CA ALA A 150 -18.38 -13.81 10.71
C ALA A 150 -17.21 -14.75 10.37
N THR A 151 -15.97 -14.35 10.62
CA THR A 151 -14.78 -15.17 10.34
C THR A 151 -14.80 -16.49 11.12
N VAL A 152 -15.20 -16.45 12.39
CA VAL A 152 -15.40 -17.66 13.21
C VAL A 152 -16.59 -18.48 12.72
N LEU A 153 -17.70 -17.84 12.39
CA LEU A 153 -18.92 -18.53 11.93
C LEU A 153 -18.71 -19.28 10.61
N PHE A 154 -17.93 -18.71 9.69
CA PHE A 154 -17.56 -19.35 8.43
C PHE A 154 -16.43 -20.39 8.58
N GLY A 155 -15.94 -20.64 9.80
CA GLY A 155 -14.95 -21.68 10.09
C GLY A 155 -13.52 -21.32 9.68
N PHE A 156 -13.24 -20.04 9.43
CA PHE A 156 -11.88 -19.57 9.12
C PHE A 156 -11.03 -19.31 10.39
N ALA A 157 -11.63 -19.44 11.57
CA ALA A 157 -11.00 -19.20 12.87
C ALA A 157 -11.61 -20.09 13.96
N ASP A 158 -10.76 -20.62 14.84
CA ASP A 158 -11.18 -21.47 15.97
C ASP A 158 -11.83 -20.68 17.12
N GLY A 159 -11.66 -19.36 17.13
CA GLY A 159 -12.23 -18.50 18.15
C GLY A 159 -12.13 -17.01 17.82
N PHE A 160 -12.90 -16.20 18.56
CA PHE A 160 -13.03 -14.76 18.32
C PHE A 160 -11.72 -13.98 18.53
N PHE A 161 -10.83 -14.50 19.38
CA PHE A 161 -9.53 -13.90 19.70
C PHE A 161 -8.36 -14.51 18.91
N SER A 162 -8.66 -15.32 17.90
CA SER A 162 -7.65 -15.77 16.95
C SER A 162 -7.12 -14.59 16.14
N SER A 163 -5.85 -14.65 15.74
CA SER A 163 -5.20 -13.59 14.97
C SER A 163 -5.94 -13.30 13.67
N GLU A 164 -6.51 -14.33 13.05
CA GLU A 164 -7.27 -14.29 11.81
C GLU A 164 -8.59 -13.53 11.98
N ALA A 165 -9.35 -13.83 13.04
CA ALA A 165 -10.62 -13.17 13.31
C ALA A 165 -10.43 -11.70 13.74
N LEU A 166 -9.41 -11.43 14.56
CA LEU A 166 -9.07 -10.06 14.96
C LEU A 166 -8.57 -9.22 13.77
N PHE A 167 -7.79 -9.83 12.88
CA PHE A 167 -7.34 -9.18 11.64
C PHE A 167 -8.51 -8.81 10.74
N MET A 168 -9.43 -9.75 10.49
CA MET A 168 -10.63 -9.49 9.68
C MET A 168 -11.57 -8.46 10.33
N GLY A 169 -11.75 -8.52 11.64
CA GLY A 169 -12.50 -7.51 12.40
C GLY A 169 -11.90 -6.11 12.24
N ALA A 170 -10.58 -5.99 12.38
CA ALA A 170 -9.87 -4.71 12.20
C ALA A 170 -10.00 -4.18 10.76
N LEU A 171 -9.95 -5.06 9.75
CA LEU A 171 -10.15 -4.68 8.35
C LEU A 171 -11.55 -4.13 8.08
N MET A 172 -12.60 -4.75 8.64
CA MET A 172 -13.98 -4.27 8.45
C MET A 172 -14.29 -2.95 9.16
N THR A 173 -13.57 -2.65 10.24
CA THR A 173 -13.70 -1.37 10.96
C THR A 173 -13.10 -0.18 10.22
N ALA A 174 -12.17 -0.41 9.28
CA ALA A 174 -11.50 0.66 8.55
C ALA A 174 -12.46 1.40 7.60
N THR A 175 -13.11 2.46 8.08
CA THR A 175 -13.96 3.34 7.28
C THR A 175 -13.18 4.56 6.77
N SER A 176 -13.26 4.84 5.47
CA SER A 176 -12.63 6.03 4.85
C SER A 176 -13.35 7.32 5.26
N VAL A 177 -12.57 8.35 5.61
CA VAL A 177 -13.04 9.69 6.04
C VAL A 177 -13.14 10.67 4.84
N GLY A 178 -12.71 10.26 3.64
CA GLY A 178 -12.16 11.20 2.66
C GLY A 178 -13.03 11.73 1.52
N LEU A 179 -14.30 11.35 1.34
CA LEU A 179 -15.05 11.78 0.13
C LEU A 179 -16.48 12.30 0.38
N PRO A 180 -16.70 13.39 1.15
CA PRO A 180 -18.04 13.95 1.28
C PRO A 180 -18.41 14.94 0.16
N HIS A 181 -17.49 15.31 -0.75
CA HIS A 181 -17.66 16.50 -1.61
C HIS A 181 -17.45 16.29 -3.11
N GLU A 182 -17.22 15.06 -3.58
CA GLU A 182 -17.18 14.79 -5.03
C GLU A 182 -18.59 14.41 -5.52
N CYS A 183 -19.40 15.43 -5.82
CA CYS A 183 -20.61 15.36 -6.66
C CYS A 183 -20.42 16.28 -7.87
#